data_AF-A0A965QBB5-F1
#
_entry.id   AF-A0A965QBB5-F1
#
_cell.length_a   1.000
_cell.length_b   1.000
_cell.length_c   1.000
_cell.angle_alpha   90.00
_cell.angle_beta   90.00
_cell.angle_gamma   90.00
#
_symmetry.space_group_name_H-M   'P 1'
#
loop_
_entity.id
_entity.type
_entity.pdbx_description
1 polymer ?
#
loop_
_entity_poly.entity_id
_entity_poly.type
_entity_poly.pdbx_seq_one_letter_code
_entity_poly.pdbx_strand_id
1 'polypeptide(L)'
;MNFLAPFALLLAGAAAVPLVLHLLRRRQGEKVDFPAMRYLLRAQKEHSSELRLRNMLLMVLRIAAVLAFALAAARPLGRLSAGGHAPTALAIVLDNSLSTSVVVEGAPVLARLK
;
A
#
# COMPACT_ATOMS: atom_id res chain seq x y z
N MET A 1 7.47 -1.65 10.87
CA MET A 1 6.28 -2.18 10.16
C MET A 1 6.39 -3.68 10.22
N ASN A 2 5.43 -4.35 10.85
CA ASN A 2 5.47 -5.81 10.98
C ASN A 2 4.85 -6.43 9.72
N PHE A 3 5.43 -7.49 9.18
CA PHE A 3 4.91 -8.22 8.03
C PHE A 3 4.71 -9.67 8.42
N LEU A 4 3.54 -10.23 8.12
CA LEU A 4 3.28 -11.65 8.41
C LEU A 4 4.13 -12.58 7.55
N ALA A 5 4.49 -12.15 6.34
CA ALA A 5 5.27 -12.92 5.38
C ALA A 5 6.38 -12.04 4.78
N PRO A 6 7.50 -11.80 5.48
CA PRO A 6 8.57 -10.93 5.00
C PRO A 6 9.18 -11.39 3.68
N PHE A 7 9.25 -12.71 3.44
CA PHE A 7 9.74 -13.29 2.18
C PHE A 7 8.85 -12.97 0.96
N ALA A 8 7.56 -12.67 1.16
CA ALA A 8 6.68 -12.30 0.06
C ALA A 8 7.08 -10.96 -0.60
N LEU A 9 7.91 -10.14 0.05
CA LEU A 9 8.51 -8.95 -0.58
C LEU A 9 9.41 -9.30 -1.76
N LEU A 10 9.95 -10.52 -1.84
CA LEU A 10 10.70 -10.97 -3.02
C LEU A 10 9.82 -11.02 -4.27
N LEU A 11 8.49 -11.22 -4.12
CA LEU A 11 7.54 -11.12 -5.24
C LEU A 11 7.44 -9.70 -5.80
N ALA A 12 7.84 -8.67 -5.05
CA ALA A 12 7.95 -7.32 -5.60
C ALA A 12 8.98 -7.26 -6.75
N GLY A 13 9.97 -8.17 -6.77
CA GLY A 13 10.86 -8.35 -7.91
C GLY A 13 10.13 -8.73 -9.21
N ALA A 14 8.96 -9.38 -9.13
CA ALA A 14 8.13 -9.66 -10.30
C ALA A 14 7.57 -8.39 -10.96
N ALA A 15 7.52 -7.25 -10.24
CA ALA A 15 7.20 -5.95 -10.83
C ALA A 15 8.25 -5.47 -11.84
N ALA A 16 9.48 -6.01 -11.79
CA ALA A 16 10.50 -5.75 -12.80
C ALA A 16 10.19 -6.43 -14.15
N VAL A 17 9.40 -7.51 -14.17
CA VAL A 17 9.04 -8.23 -15.41
C VAL A 17 8.34 -7.33 -16.43
N PRO A 18 7.24 -6.63 -16.11
CA PRO A 18 6.60 -5.72 -17.05
C PRO A 18 7.49 -4.53 -17.44
N LEU A 19 8.36 -4.05 -16.54
CA LEU A 19 9.32 -2.98 -16.83
C LEU A 19 10.35 -3.43 -17.87
N VAL A 20 10.94 -4.61 -17.67
CA VAL A 20 11.93 -5.22 -18.58
C VAL A 20 11.27 -5.54 -19.92
N LEU A 21 10.08 -6.16 -19.91
CA LEU A 21 9.33 -6.43 -21.14
C LEU A 21 8.97 -5.15 -21.92
N HIS A 22 8.72 -4.03 -21.24
CA HIS A 22 8.51 -2.74 -21.90
C HIS A 22 9.81 -2.22 -22.55
N LEU A 23 10.93 -2.28 -21.83
CA LEU A 23 12.25 -1.88 -22.34
C LEU A 23 12.68 -2.70 -23.56
N LEU A 24 12.41 -4.01 -23.56
CA LEU A 24 12.68 -4.88 -24.70
C LEU A 24 11.79 -4.52 -25.91
N ARG A 25 10.49 -4.27 -25.68
CA ARG A 25 9.54 -3.94 -26.76
C ARG A 25 9.83 -2.58 -27.39
N ARG A 26 10.40 -1.63 -26.64
CA ARG A 26 10.85 -0.32 -27.16
C ARG A 26 11.98 -0.47 -28.20
N ARG A 27 12.73 -1.58 -28.20
CA ARG A 27 13.82 -1.82 -29.17
C ARG A 27 13.34 -2.42 -30.50
N GLN A 28 12.09 -2.87 -30.61
CA GLN A 28 11.55 -3.46 -31.85
C GLN A 28 10.85 -2.43 -32.75
N GLY A 29 11.37 -1.20 -32.78
CA GLY A 29 10.97 -0.20 -33.76
C GLY A 29 11.67 -0.47 -35.09
N GLU A 30 11.34 -1.58 -35.75
CA GLU A 30 11.78 -1.80 -37.13
C GLU A 30 11.06 -0.78 -38.01
N LYS A 31 11.79 0.27 -38.39
CA LYS A 31 11.29 1.30 -39.31
C LYS A 31 11.25 0.67 -40.70
N VAL A 32 10.10 0.12 -41.05
CA VAL A 32 9.86 -0.31 -42.43
C VAL A 32 9.53 0.95 -43.25
N ASP A 33 10.49 1.42 -44.04
CA ASP A 33 10.31 2.53 -44.97
C ASP A 33 9.44 2.06 -46.16
N PHE A 34 8.13 1.95 -45.95
CA PHE A 34 7.17 1.64 -47.03
C PHE A 34 6.65 2.95 -47.65
N PRO A 35 6.85 3.19 -48.97
CA PRO A 35 6.50 4.46 -49.63
C PRO A 35 5.01 4.86 -49.53
N ALA A 36 4.10 3.88 -49.49
CA ALA A 36 2.66 4.09 -49.32
C ALA A 36 2.28 4.65 -47.92
N MET A 37 3.15 4.47 -46.93
CA MET A 37 2.92 4.90 -45.55
C MET A 37 2.99 6.42 -45.38
N ARG A 38 3.57 7.17 -46.34
CA ARG A 38 3.75 8.63 -46.25
C ARG A 38 2.43 9.41 -46.17
N TYR A 39 1.37 8.86 -46.74
CA TYR A 39 0.00 9.40 -46.64
C TYR A 39 -0.67 9.00 -45.31
N LEU A 40 -0.42 7.80 -44.79
CA LEU A 40 -0.93 7.33 -43.50
C LEU A 40 -0.23 7.99 -42.29
N LEU A 41 1.06 8.31 -42.42
CA LEU A 41 1.86 9.04 -41.44
C LEU A 41 1.36 10.47 -41.17
N ARG A 42 0.76 11.13 -42.18
CA ARG A 42 0.13 12.45 -42.00
C ARG A 42 -1.11 12.36 -41.09
N ALA A 43 -1.93 11.32 -41.24
CA ALA A 43 -3.08 11.07 -40.36
C ALA A 43 -2.69 10.53 -38.97
N GLN A 44 -1.60 9.75 -38.88
CA GLN A 44 -1.10 9.23 -37.60
C GLN A 44 -0.46 10.31 -36.70
N LYS A 45 0.04 11.40 -37.26
CA LYS A 45 0.75 12.44 -36.50
C LYS A 45 -0.16 13.10 -35.46
N GLU A 46 -1.43 13.32 -35.80
CA GLU A 46 -2.48 13.82 -34.89
C GLU A 46 -2.74 12.86 -33.72
N HIS A 47 -2.90 11.55 -33.99
CA HIS A 47 -3.22 10.54 -32.98
C HIS A 47 -2.03 10.04 -32.15
N SER A 48 -0.79 10.36 -32.56
CA SER A 48 0.43 9.90 -31.87
C SER A 48 0.55 10.42 -30.44
N SER A 49 0.01 11.61 -30.17
CA SER A 49 0.02 12.28 -28.85
C SER A 49 -0.87 11.55 -27.85
N GLU A 50 -2.10 11.23 -28.27
CA GLU A 50 -3.11 10.56 -27.45
C GLU A 50 -2.71 9.11 -27.15
N LEU A 51 -2.18 8.42 -28.16
CA LEU A 51 -1.61 7.09 -28.00
C LEU A 51 -0.44 7.08 -27.01
N ARG A 52 0.41 8.12 -27.00
CA ARG A 52 1.52 8.22 -26.06
C ARG A 52 1.06 8.36 -24.61
N LEU A 53 0.06 9.22 -24.36
CA LEU A 53 -0.51 9.40 -23.02
C LEU A 53 -1.17 8.11 -22.53
N ARG A 54 -1.99 7.48 -23.38
CA ARG A 54 -2.68 6.23 -23.05
C ARG A 54 -1.70 5.10 -22.76
N ASN A 55 -0.61 5.01 -23.52
CA ASN A 55 0.41 3.98 -23.33
C ASN A 55 1.23 4.22 -22.04
N MET A 56 1.50 5.47 -21.66
CA MET A 56 2.09 5.79 -20.36
C MET A 56 1.16 5.42 -19.20
N LEU A 57 -0.14 5.74 -19.32
CA LEU A 57 -1.13 5.40 -18.31
C LEU A 57 -1.28 3.89 -18.13
N LEU A 58 -1.32 3.14 -19.23
CA LEU A 58 -1.36 1.67 -19.21
C LEU A 58 -0.09 1.06 -18.62
N MET A 59 1.08 1.69 -18.85
CA MET A 59 2.33 1.26 -18.24
C MET A 59 2.31 1.45 -16.72
N VAL A 60 1.90 2.63 -16.24
CA VAL A 60 1.76 2.90 -14.80
C VAL A 60 0.77 1.94 -14.16
N LEU A 61 -0.40 1.73 -14.77
CA LEU A 61 -1.42 0.81 -14.27
C LEU A 61 -0.91 -0.63 -14.18
N ARG A 62 -0.15 -1.09 -15.18
CA ARG A 62 0.44 -2.45 -15.18
C ARG A 62 1.42 -2.65 -14.03
N ILE A 63 2.29 -1.66 -13.78
CA ILE A 63 3.25 -1.72 -12.66
C ILE A 63 2.50 -1.65 -11.32
N ALA A 64 1.54 -0.73 -11.20
CA ALA A 64 0.72 -0.57 -10.00
C ALA A 64 -0.03 -1.86 -9.65
N ALA A 65 -0.59 -2.56 -10.64
CA ALA A 65 -1.26 -3.85 -10.42
C ALA A 65 -0.31 -4.90 -9.84
N VAL A 66 0.90 -5.07 -10.41
CA VAL A 66 1.87 -6.05 -9.89
C VAL A 66 2.34 -5.69 -8.49
N LEU A 67 2.59 -4.41 -8.22
CA LEU A 67 2.94 -3.94 -6.87
C LEU A 67 1.79 -4.15 -5.87
N ALA A 68 0.55 -3.91 -6.28
CA ALA A 68 -0.63 -4.15 -5.45
C ALA A 68 -0.77 -5.64 -5.10
N PHE A 69 -0.54 -6.55 -6.05
CA PHE A 69 -0.52 -7.99 -5.78
C PHE A 69 0.61 -8.38 -4.82
N ALA A 70 1.81 -7.85 -5.02
CA ALA A 70 2.95 -8.11 -4.12
C ALA A 70 2.67 -7.60 -2.69
N LEU A 71 2.09 -6.41 -2.55
CA LEU A 71 1.69 -5.85 -1.25
C LEU A 71 0.56 -6.65 -0.60
N ALA A 72 -0.45 -7.06 -1.38
CA ALA A 72 -1.53 -7.90 -0.89
C ALA A 72 -0.99 -9.26 -0.38
N ALA A 73 -0.04 -9.86 -1.10
CA ALA A 73 0.64 -11.09 -0.69
C ALA A 73 1.52 -10.90 0.55
N ALA A 74 2.21 -9.76 0.68
CA ALA A 74 3.03 -9.43 1.84
C ALA A 74 2.22 -9.15 3.12
N ARG A 75 0.90 -8.96 3.01
CA ARG A 75 -0.04 -8.68 4.11
C ARG A 75 0.57 -7.72 5.16
N PRO A 76 0.82 -6.45 4.80
CA PRO A 76 1.39 -5.48 5.73
C PRO A 76 0.51 -5.36 6.96
N LEU A 77 1.07 -5.66 8.14
CA LEU A 77 0.43 -5.34 9.42
C LEU A 77 0.79 -3.90 9.76
N GLY A 78 0.17 -2.97 9.03
CA GLY A 78 0.12 -1.57 9.39
C GLY A 78 -1.28 -1.28 9.91
N ARG A 79 -1.41 -0.77 11.14
CA ARG A 79 -2.64 -0.07 11.49
C ARG A 79 -2.69 1.17 10.61
N LEU A 80 -3.63 1.22 9.68
CA LEU A 80 -3.99 2.47 9.03
C LEU A 80 -4.47 3.38 10.17
N SER A 81 -3.59 4.27 10.63
CA SER A 81 -3.88 5.19 11.72
C SER A 81 -4.82 6.27 11.18
N ALA A 82 -6.07 5.90 10.96
CA ALA A 82 -7.17 6.82 10.67
C ALA A 82 -7.53 7.51 11.99
N GLY A 83 -6.71 8.47 12.43
CA GLY A 83 -7.02 9.44 13.50
C GLY A 83 -7.56 8.91 14.84
N GLY A 84 -7.47 7.61 15.11
CA GLY A 84 -8.02 6.98 16.30
C GLY A 84 -6.98 6.89 17.40
N HIS A 85 -7.38 7.21 18.63
CA HIS A 85 -6.55 7.01 19.81
C HIS A 85 -6.02 5.57 19.82
N ALA A 86 -4.72 5.39 20.13
CA ALA A 86 -4.16 4.07 20.33
C ALA A 86 -5.02 3.31 21.36
N PRO A 87 -5.26 1.99 21.20
CA PRO A 87 -6.08 1.25 22.13
C PRO A 87 -5.43 1.29 23.52
N THR A 88 -5.95 2.17 24.37
CA THR A 88 -5.58 2.27 25.77
C THR A 88 -6.31 1.18 26.51
N ALA A 89 -5.60 0.12 26.90
CA ALA A 89 -6.14 -0.88 27.79
C ALA A 89 -6.23 -0.27 29.20
N LEU A 90 -7.44 0.08 29.64
CA LEU A 90 -7.71 0.51 31.01
C LEU A 90 -8.18 -0.70 31.82
N ALA A 91 -7.36 -1.15 32.76
CA ALA A 91 -7.76 -2.14 33.74
C ALA A 91 -8.12 -1.42 35.04
N ILE A 92 -9.41 -1.44 35.42
CA ILE A 92 -9.87 -0.98 36.73
C ILE A 92 -9.89 -2.19 37.64
N VAL A 93 -9.00 -2.20 38.64
CA VAL A 93 -8.98 -3.24 39.67
C VAL A 93 -9.77 -2.71 40.86
N LEU A 94 -10.94 -3.32 41.12
CA LEU A 94 -11.74 -3.04 42.29
C LEU A 94 -11.47 -4.13 43.33
N ASP A 95 -10.85 -3.75 44.44
CA ASP A 95 -10.67 -4.64 45.58
C ASP A 95 -11.88 -4.51 46.54
N ASN A 96 -12.58 -5.62 46.78
CA ASN A 96 -13.71 -5.70 47.71
C ASN A 96 -13.37 -6.45 49.01
N SER A 97 -12.09 -6.48 49.38
CA SER A 97 -11.64 -7.05 50.65
C SER A 97 -12.17 -6.25 51.85
N LEU A 98 -12.41 -6.96 52.96
CA LEU A 98 -12.84 -6.41 54.26
C LEU A 98 -11.87 -5.35 54.83
N SER A 99 -10.61 -5.37 54.41
CA SER A 99 -9.60 -4.37 54.79
C SER A 99 -9.88 -2.97 54.21
N THR A 100 -10.61 -2.89 53.10
CA THR A 100 -10.87 -1.65 52.36
C THR A 100 -11.96 -0.80 53.01
N SER A 101 -12.84 -1.41 53.82
CA SER A 101 -13.88 -0.75 54.61
C SER A 101 -13.44 -0.36 56.03
N VAL A 102 -12.18 -0.62 56.38
CA VAL A 102 -11.62 -0.20 57.68
C VAL A 102 -11.60 1.33 57.75
N VAL A 103 -12.13 1.87 58.84
CA VAL A 103 -12.16 3.31 59.13
C VAL A 103 -10.97 3.66 59.99
N VAL A 104 -10.06 4.49 59.46
CA VAL A 104 -8.92 5.03 60.20
C VAL A 104 -9.10 6.54 60.27
N GLU A 105 -9.08 7.11 61.48
CA GLU A 105 -9.28 8.55 61.69
C GLU A 105 -10.62 9.09 61.13
N GLY A 106 -11.68 8.29 61.21
CA GLY A 106 -13.03 8.71 60.81
C GLY A 106 -13.34 8.65 59.31
N ALA A 107 -12.40 8.21 58.47
CA ALA A 107 -12.63 7.99 57.05
C ALA A 107 -12.29 6.54 56.63
N PRO A 108 -13.06 5.91 55.73
CA PRO A 108 -12.71 4.61 55.18
C PRO A 108 -11.43 4.71 54.35
N VAL A 109 -10.57 3.70 54.42
CA VAL A 109 -9.29 3.65 53.67
C VAL A 109 -9.51 3.80 52.15
N LEU A 110 -10.64 3.31 51.64
CA LEU A 110 -11.07 3.51 50.25
C LEU A 110 -11.18 4.99 49.84
N ALA A 111 -11.53 5.90 50.75
CA ALA A 111 -11.66 7.33 50.45
C ALA A 111 -10.32 8.01 50.15
N ARG A 112 -9.18 7.37 50.48
CA ARG A 112 -7.83 7.85 50.14
C ARG A 112 -7.42 7.54 48.69
N LEU A 113 -8.18 6.73 47.96
CA LEU A 113 -7.89 6.31 46.57
C LEU A 113 -8.55 7.21 45.51
N LYS A 114 -9.14 8.33 45.92
CA LYS A 114 -9.74 9.34 45.02
C LYS A 114 -8.67 10.32 44.52
#